data_AF-A0A1V5UCM7-F1
#
_entry.id   AF-A0A1V5UCM7-F1
#
_cell.length_a   1.000
_cell.length_b   1.000
_cell.length_c   1.000
_cell.angle_alpha   90.00
_cell.angle_beta   90.00
_cell.angle_gamma   90.00
#
_symmetry.space_group_name_H-M   'P 1'
#
loop_
_entity.id
_entity.type
_entity.pdbx_description
1 polymer ?
#
loop_
_entity_poly.entity_id
_entity_poly.type
_entity_poly.pdbx_seq_one_letter_code
_entity_poly.pdbx_strand_id
1 'polypeptide(L)'
;MINKQEPKEVELLSCYRDLLCPEALELLEKGVYGIIRRSILRVLPVERLEEDFSKETGRPTKELYSMAGLLFLKEYFNWSLEETRFNYMADLKIQYALNIERDGIRLGERTLERYRYSGGKNWAKR
;
A
#
# COMPACT_ATOMS: atom_id res chain seq x y z
N MET A 1 -10.69 -19.57 10.57
CA MET A 1 -9.34 -19.58 9.99
C MET A 1 -9.36 -18.67 8.79
N ILE A 2 -8.79 -17.47 8.90
CA ILE A 2 -8.65 -16.58 7.73
C ILE A 2 -7.58 -17.21 6.85
N ASN A 3 -7.96 -17.53 5.61
CA ASN A 3 -7.02 -18.02 4.60
C ASN A 3 -6.10 -16.85 4.24
N LYS A 4 -4.94 -16.75 4.91
CA LYS A 4 -3.85 -15.84 4.53
C LYS A 4 -3.31 -16.34 3.18
N GLN A 5 -4.02 -16.08 2.10
CA GLN A 5 -3.44 -16.21 0.78
C GLN A 5 -2.42 -15.07 0.66
N GLU A 6 -1.14 -15.40 0.87
CA GLU A 6 -0.06 -14.55 0.39
C GLU A 6 -0.35 -14.25 -1.08
N PRO A 7 -0.54 -12.97 -1.45
CA PRO A 7 -0.78 -12.63 -2.83
C PRO A 7 0.39 -13.15 -3.66
N LYS A 8 0.14 -14.12 -4.55
CA LYS A 8 1.18 -14.62 -5.44
C LYS A 8 1.59 -13.46 -6.34
N GLU A 9 2.85 -13.04 -6.21
CA GLU A 9 3.46 -11.86 -6.86
C GLU A 9 3.21 -11.79 -8.38
N VAL A 10 2.95 -12.95 -9.01
CA VAL A 10 2.66 -13.12 -10.44
C VAL A 10 1.27 -12.62 -10.85
N GLU A 11 0.20 -12.87 -10.07
CA GLU A 11 -1.15 -12.38 -10.40
C GLU A 11 -1.22 -10.84 -10.30
N LEU A 12 -0.41 -10.29 -9.40
CA LEU A 12 -0.38 -8.90 -9.00
C LEU A 12 0.25 -7.93 -10.01
N LEU A 13 0.91 -8.45 -11.04
CA LEU A 13 1.59 -7.67 -12.08
C LEU A 13 0.79 -7.61 -13.38
N SER A 14 -0.32 -8.34 -13.48
CA SER A 14 -1.06 -8.51 -14.74
C SER A 14 -1.60 -7.18 -15.27
N CYS A 15 -2.28 -6.38 -14.44
CA CYS A 15 -2.85 -5.10 -14.87
C CYS A 15 -1.79 -4.07 -15.33
N TYR A 16 -0.61 -4.06 -14.72
CA TYR A 16 0.46 -3.13 -15.12
C TYR A 16 1.16 -3.54 -16.41
N ARG A 17 1.22 -4.84 -16.72
CA ARG A 17 1.71 -5.34 -18.02
C ARG A 17 0.80 -4.94 -19.17
N ASP A 18 -0.51 -4.83 -18.92
CA ASP A 18 -1.49 -4.39 -19.91
C ASP A 18 -1.50 -2.86 -20.09
N LEU A 19 -1.18 -2.10 -19.05
CA LEU A 19 -1.21 -0.64 -19.06
C LEU A 19 0.09 0.02 -19.54
N LEU A 20 1.24 -0.59 -19.25
CA LEU A 20 2.56 -0.02 -19.52
C LEU A 20 3.31 -0.79 -20.61
N CYS A 21 4.10 -0.08 -21.41
CA CYS A 21 5.05 -0.76 -22.30
C CYS A 21 6.13 -1.50 -21.48
N PRO A 22 6.72 -2.58 -22.01
CA PRO A 22 7.70 -3.39 -21.29
C PRO A 22 8.87 -2.57 -20.71
N GLU A 23 9.34 -1.55 -21.43
CA GLU A 23 10.45 -0.69 -21.01
C GLU A 23 10.08 0.16 -19.79
N ALA A 24 8.87 0.73 -19.77
CA ALA A 24 8.40 1.49 -18.62
C ALA A 24 8.22 0.61 -17.39
N LEU A 25 7.71 -0.61 -17.58
CA LEU A 25 7.57 -1.59 -16.51
C LEU A 25 8.94 -2.01 -15.95
N GLU A 26 9.92 -2.25 -16.81
CA GLU A 26 11.29 -2.59 -16.42
C GLU A 26 11.96 -1.45 -15.62
N LEU A 27 11.75 -0.20 -16.04
CA LEU A 27 12.24 0.97 -15.30
C LEU A 27 11.61 1.08 -13.90
N LEU A 28 10.31 0.81 -13.77
CA LEU A 28 9.64 0.77 -12.46
C LEU A 28 10.18 -0.35 -11.58
N GLU A 29 10.37 -1.54 -12.15
CA GLU A 29 10.82 -2.72 -11.43
C GLU A 29 12.25 -2.58 -10.92
N LYS A 30 13.14 -1.98 -11.71
CA LYS A 30 14.53 -1.71 -11.34
C LYS A 30 14.67 -0.48 -10.44
N GLY A 31 13.71 0.44 -10.48
CA GLY A 31 13.72 1.67 -9.70
C GLY A 31 13.33 1.50 -8.23
N VAL A 32 13.31 2.64 -7.52
CA VAL A 32 12.95 2.69 -6.09
C VAL A 32 11.56 2.10 -5.81
N TYR A 33 10.60 2.28 -6.73
CA TYR A 33 9.23 1.79 -6.58
C TYR A 33 9.13 0.26 -6.65
N GLY A 34 9.92 -0.38 -7.52
CA GLY A 34 10.05 -1.84 -7.54
C GLY A 34 10.73 -2.39 -6.28
N ILE A 35 11.74 -1.68 -5.75
CA ILE A 35 12.36 -2.04 -4.46
C ILE A 35 11.34 -1.94 -3.33
N ILE A 36 10.58 -0.85 -3.25
CA ILE A 36 9.51 -0.67 -2.26
C ILE A 36 8.50 -1.81 -2.39
N ARG A 37 7.99 -2.10 -3.59
CA ARG A 37 7.04 -3.19 -3.85
C ARG A 37 7.52 -4.53 -3.29
N ARG A 38 8.77 -4.91 -3.59
CA ARG A 38 9.37 -6.19 -3.15
C ARG A 38 9.71 -6.23 -1.66
N SER A 39 10.08 -5.09 -1.07
CA SER A 39 10.68 -5.04 0.27
C SER A 39 9.67 -4.66 1.35
N ILE A 40 8.88 -3.62 1.13
CA ILE A 40 7.98 -3.06 2.14
C ILE A 40 6.83 -4.03 2.43
N LEU A 41 6.27 -4.69 1.42
CA LEU A 41 5.19 -5.67 1.64
C LEU A 41 5.60 -6.85 2.54
N ARG A 42 6.88 -7.20 2.62
CA ARG A 42 7.36 -8.31 3.46
C ARG A 42 7.75 -7.90 4.88
N VAL A 43 7.94 -6.60 5.12
CA VAL A 43 8.49 -6.08 6.39
C VAL A 43 7.48 -5.22 7.16
N LEU A 44 6.39 -4.79 6.51
CA LEU A 44 5.35 -4.01 7.17
C LEU A 44 4.72 -4.80 8.32
N PRO A 45 4.59 -4.21 9.52
CA PRO A 45 3.99 -4.86 10.68
C PRO A 45 2.46 -4.85 10.58
N VAL A 46 1.91 -5.52 9.56
CA VAL A 46 0.47 -5.53 9.27
C VAL A 46 -0.31 -6.17 10.41
N GLU A 47 0.27 -7.15 11.10
CA GLU A 47 -0.32 -7.78 12.28
C GLU A 47 -0.63 -6.76 13.38
N ARG A 48 0.20 -5.72 13.54
CA ARG A 48 -0.03 -4.66 14.54
C ARG A 48 -1.13 -3.68 14.13
N LEU A 49 -1.33 -3.52 12.82
CA LEU A 49 -2.44 -2.70 12.32
C LEU A 49 -3.75 -3.49 12.40
N GLU A 50 -3.71 -4.81 12.15
CA GLU A 50 -4.85 -5.72 12.24
C GLU A 50 -5.49 -5.75 13.64
N GLU A 51 -4.71 -5.57 14.72
CA GLU A 51 -5.24 -5.55 16.10
C GLU A 51 -6.34 -4.50 16.33
N ASP A 52 -6.28 -3.38 15.59
CA ASP A 52 -7.25 -2.29 15.67
C ASP A 52 -8.44 -2.44 14.69
N PHE A 53 -8.43 -3.47 13.83
CA PHE A 53 -9.51 -3.76 12.89
C PHE A 53 -10.23 -5.07 13.27
N SER A 54 -11.56 -5.03 13.27
CA SER A 54 -12.38 -6.19 13.63
C SER A 54 -12.10 -7.38 12.70
N LYS A 55 -11.96 -8.60 13.25
CA LYS A 55 -11.72 -9.83 12.47
C LYS A 55 -12.90 -10.24 11.57
N GLU A 56 -14.11 -9.75 11.87
CA GLU A 56 -15.34 -10.09 11.15
C GLU A 56 -15.73 -9.04 10.09
N THR A 57 -15.18 -7.82 10.19
CA THR A 57 -15.45 -6.69 9.27
C THR A 57 -14.18 -6.06 8.70
N GLY A 58 -13.02 -6.69 8.94
CA GLY A 58 -11.70 -6.22 8.55
C GLY A 58 -11.54 -6.21 7.03
N ARG A 59 -11.02 -5.09 6.52
CA ARG A 59 -10.70 -4.94 5.09
C ARG A 59 -9.82 -6.08 4.60
N PRO A 60 -9.96 -6.51 3.33
CA PRO A 60 -9.08 -7.52 2.75
C PRO A 60 -7.62 -7.14 2.99
N THR A 61 -6.79 -8.11 3.40
CA THR A 61 -5.37 -7.95 3.77
C THR A 61 -4.61 -7.04 2.80
N LYS A 62 -4.86 -7.14 1.50
CA LYS A 62 -4.29 -6.25 0.46
C LYS A 62 -4.45 -4.75 0.78
N GLU A 63 -5.62 -4.31 1.26
CA GLU A 63 -5.87 -2.91 1.61
C GLU A 63 -5.12 -2.48 2.89
N LEU A 64 -4.88 -3.40 3.83
CA LEU A 64 -4.07 -3.11 5.02
C LEU A 64 -2.59 -2.93 4.65
N TYR A 65 -2.06 -3.82 3.82
CA TYR A 65 -0.68 -3.70 3.30
C TYR A 65 -0.48 -2.41 2.48
N SER A 66 -1.42 -2.07 1.59
CA SER A 66 -1.30 -0.85 0.79
C SER A 66 -1.39 0.41 1.64
N MET A 67 -2.26 0.46 2.66
CA MET A 67 -2.36 1.60 3.57
C MET A 67 -1.15 1.75 4.49
N ALA A 68 -0.61 0.63 4.99
CA ALA A 68 0.61 0.63 5.80
C ALA A 68 1.82 1.14 4.98
N GLY A 69 1.95 0.67 3.73
CA GLY A 69 2.96 1.18 2.80
C GLY A 69 2.74 2.65 2.46
N LEU A 70 1.49 3.10 2.28
CA LEU A 70 1.18 4.51 2.03
C LEU A 70 1.63 5.41 3.19
N LEU A 71 1.38 5.00 4.43
CA LEU A 71 1.83 5.75 5.61
C LEU A 71 3.36 5.83 5.66
N PHE A 72 4.06 4.73 5.36
CA PHE A 72 5.51 4.76 5.24
C PHE A 72 5.98 5.75 4.17
N LEU A 73 5.39 5.71 2.97
CA LEU A 73 5.78 6.59 1.87
C LEU A 73 5.48 8.06 2.16
N LYS A 74 4.36 8.34 2.83
CA LYS A 74 4.04 9.67 3.32
C LYS A 74 5.19 10.21 4.17
N GLU A 75 5.65 9.46 5.17
CA GLU A 75 6.72 9.92 6.06
C GLU A 75 8.07 9.99 5.32
N TYR A 76 8.38 8.99 4.48
CA TYR A 76 9.63 8.93 3.71
C TYR A 76 9.80 10.12 2.75
N PHE A 77 8.73 10.51 2.06
CA PHE A 77 8.73 11.66 1.14
C PHE A 77 8.26 12.97 1.78
N ASN A 78 7.97 12.96 3.09
CA ASN A 78 7.43 14.10 3.84
C ASN A 78 6.18 14.74 3.18
N TRP A 79 5.25 13.91 2.71
CA TRP A 79 4.02 14.37 2.08
C TRP A 79 3.01 14.88 3.10
N SER A 80 2.27 15.91 2.69
CA SER A 80 1.02 16.32 3.32
C SER A 80 -0.06 15.24 3.18
N LEU A 81 -1.14 15.37 3.95
CA LEU A 81 -2.27 14.44 3.88
C LEU A 81 -2.94 14.47 2.50
N GLU A 82 -3.03 15.64 1.89
CA GLU A 82 -3.60 15.83 0.56
C GLU A 82 -2.74 15.17 -0.52
N GLU A 83 -1.43 15.42 -0.52
CA GLU A 83 -0.49 14.77 -1.45
C GLU A 83 -0.51 13.25 -1.28
N THR A 84 -0.54 12.77 -0.04
CA THR A 84 -0.64 11.33 0.25
C THR A 84 -1.89 10.72 -0.37
N ARG A 85 -3.04 11.38 -0.23
CA ARG A 85 -4.29 10.92 -0.83
C ARG A 85 -4.23 10.95 -2.36
N PHE A 86 -3.74 12.06 -2.91
CA PHE A 86 -3.64 12.23 -4.36
C PHE A 86 -2.74 11.15 -4.96
N ASN A 87 -1.54 10.96 -4.40
CA ASN A 87 -0.58 9.96 -4.87
C ASN A 87 -1.15 8.53 -4.79
N TYR A 88 -1.86 8.19 -3.71
CA TYR A 88 -2.53 6.89 -3.61
C TYR A 88 -3.58 6.65 -4.70
N MET A 89 -4.32 7.70 -5.08
CA MET A 89 -5.42 7.60 -6.05
C MET A 89 -4.98 7.76 -7.51
N ALA A 90 -3.87 8.44 -7.78
CA ALA A 90 -3.53 8.90 -9.13
C ALA A 90 -2.07 8.66 -9.57
N ASP A 91 -1.12 8.49 -8.64
CA ASP A 91 0.27 8.25 -9.05
C ASP A 91 0.48 6.76 -9.33
N LEU A 92 0.65 6.43 -10.61
CA LEU A 92 0.82 5.07 -11.09
C LEU A 92 2.04 4.36 -10.46
N LYS A 93 3.11 5.09 -10.18
CA LYS A 93 4.32 4.53 -9.56
C LYS A 93 4.04 4.14 -8.11
N ILE A 94 3.23 4.93 -7.42
CA ILE A 94 2.78 4.65 -6.05
C ILE A 94 1.79 3.50 -6.03
N GLN A 95 0.83 3.48 -6.94
CA GLN A 95 -0.09 2.36 -7.10
C GLN A 95 0.67 1.07 -7.39
N TYR A 96 1.63 1.11 -8.30
CA TYR A 96 2.51 -0.01 -8.59
C TYR A 96 3.28 -0.44 -7.34
N ALA A 97 3.90 0.50 -6.62
CA ALA A 97 4.70 0.19 -5.43
C ALA A 97 3.86 -0.43 -4.30
N LEU A 98 2.62 0.02 -4.14
CA LEU A 98 1.67 -0.43 -3.12
C LEU A 98 0.76 -1.57 -3.58
N ASN A 99 0.97 -2.05 -4.81
CA ASN A 99 0.24 -3.14 -5.41
C ASN A 99 -1.29 -2.93 -5.47
N ILE A 100 -1.68 -1.82 -6.11
CA ILE A 100 -3.05 -1.33 -6.14
C ILE A 100 -3.70 -1.64 -7.51
N GLU A 101 -4.61 -2.61 -7.56
CA GLU A 101 -5.15 -3.15 -8.83
C GLU A 101 -6.48 -2.53 -9.30
N ARG A 102 -7.15 -1.70 -8.49
CA ARG A 102 -8.53 -1.28 -8.79
C ARG A 102 -8.61 0.07 -9.49
N ASP A 103 -9.24 0.06 -10.66
CA ASP A 103 -9.76 1.26 -11.30
C ASP A 103 -10.76 1.97 -10.38
N GLY A 104 -10.61 3.28 -10.21
CA GLY A 104 -11.53 4.10 -9.43
C GLY A 104 -11.37 4.01 -7.91
N ILE A 105 -10.19 3.64 -7.39
CA ILE A 105 -9.91 3.71 -5.96
C ILE A 105 -10.14 5.11 -5.40
N ARG A 106 -10.86 5.16 -4.29
CA ARG A 106 -11.12 6.37 -3.52
C ARG A 106 -10.55 6.22 -2.12
N LEU A 107 -9.72 7.18 -1.73
CA LEU A 107 -9.26 7.30 -0.37
C LEU A 107 -9.85 8.58 0.25
N GLY A 108 -10.85 8.38 1.12
CA GLY A 108 -11.43 9.45 1.92
C GLY A 108 -10.48 9.89 3.04
N GLU A 109 -10.52 11.17 3.39
CA GLU A 109 -9.68 11.76 4.43
C GLU A 109 -9.81 11.06 5.78
N ARG A 110 -11.06 10.85 6.25
CA ARG A 110 -11.35 10.10 7.48
C ARG A 110 -10.81 8.68 7.49
N THR A 111 -10.68 8.04 6.33
CA THR A 111 -10.08 6.70 6.25
C THR A 111 -8.60 6.80 6.56
N LEU A 112 -7.88 7.71 5.91
CA LEU A 112 -6.45 7.91 6.14
C LEU A 112 -6.14 8.35 7.58
N GLU A 113 -6.96 9.24 8.14
CA GLU A 113 -6.85 9.64 9.55
C GLU A 113 -7.04 8.46 10.50
N ARG A 114 -8.04 7.61 10.29
CA ARG A 114 -8.24 6.41 11.12
C ARG A 114 -6.99 5.53 11.15
N TYR A 115 -6.34 5.30 10.00
CA TYR A 115 -5.09 4.55 9.94
C TYR A 115 -3.93 5.26 10.66
N ARG A 116 -3.87 6.60 10.60
CA ARG A 116 -2.89 7.37 11.39
C ARG A 116 -3.10 7.22 12.89
N TYR A 117 -4.34 7.26 13.37
CA TYR A 117 -4.64 7.16 14.80
C TYR A 117 -4.51 5.72 15.35
N SER A 118 -4.89 4.72 14.55
CA SER A 118 -4.72 3.30 14.91
C SER A 118 -3.24 2.97 15.06
N GLY A 119 -2.42 3.24 14.05
CA GLY A 119 -1.00 2.95 14.23
C GLY A 119 -0.26 3.95 15.14
N GLY A 120 -0.66 5.23 15.19
CA GLY A 120 0.07 6.30 15.88
C GLY A 120 0.33 6.08 17.38
N LYS A 121 -0.32 5.09 18.02
CA LYS A 121 -0.05 4.74 19.42
C LYS A 121 1.29 4.03 19.67
N ASN A 122 1.98 3.45 18.67
CA ASN A 122 3.15 2.59 18.95
C ASN A 122 4.32 2.63 17.96
N TRP A 123 4.38 3.58 17.01
CA TRP A 123 5.51 3.63 16.05
C TRP A 123 6.77 4.31 16.59
N ALA A 124 6.59 5.33 17.44
CA ALA A 124 7.66 6.22 17.90
C ALA A 124 8.34 5.76 19.21
N LYS A 125 8.11 4.52 19.64
CA LYS A 125 8.84 3.89 20.74
C LYS A 125 9.72 2.76 20.21
N ARG A 126 10.83 3.13 19.58
CA ARG A 126 12.06 2.34 19.53
C ARG A 126 13.25 3.27 19.58
#